data_AF-A0AAD4CM93-F1
#
_entry.id   AF-A0AAD4CM93-F1
#
_cell.length_a   1.000
_cell.length_b   1.000
_cell.length_c   1.000
_cell.angle_alpha   90.00
_cell.angle_beta   90.00
_cell.angle_gamma   90.00
#
_symmetry.space_group_name_H-M   'P 1'
#
loop_
_entity.id
_entity.type
_entity.pdbx_description
1 polymer ?
#
loop_
_entity_poly.entity_id
_entity_poly.type
_entity_poly.pdbx_seq_one_letter_code
_entity_poly.pdbx_strand_id
1 'polypeptide(L)'
;MSWFPTTLDSGEQSWRFDIVSLLAVIGGSTIEKHKQSITASPFAGFPRLLPAPDTLLDTDRPIRLPSVGDVVIIGIYSGTRTNELNFFANVIHDAESLAPYEFRSYNITYATPDIEKEDAAKTEINIPVRTLSALNGVTVLSILMTVGLFVWAGVIHDGVALVGLFSMSLSTSTACLSGQWRPRLSKRPTGGRVPPGDLVIKTRGGAFIVVHCREEITRELYAGMDTCQYVFTGRPHQLLLASSTVLLMASIILFSNCGRTMQIAVGVVYIILNILYWAMALLTSPQHTWDMRRYRVEETQSVQTGNYTEVLWRAIRDTGEIKWVKKGDLAPATKYWKGWLKEAQDNCKNENWDAVAAKNRWMNKAVEEKQD
;
A
#
# COMPACT_ATOMS: atom_id res chain seq x y z
N MET A 1 23.81 46.13 8.67
CA MET A 1 23.52 44.72 8.34
C MET A 1 22.05 44.64 7.98
N SER A 2 21.72 44.57 6.70
CA SER A 2 20.31 44.52 6.28
C SER A 2 19.85 43.07 6.23
N TRP A 3 18.79 42.74 6.97
CA TRP A 3 18.16 41.42 6.95
C TRP A 3 17.29 41.20 5.70
N PHE A 4 16.97 42.30 5.01
CA PHE A 4 16.16 42.30 3.79
C PHE A 4 16.95 42.98 2.67
N PRO A 5 16.82 42.52 1.42
CA PRO A 5 17.46 43.19 0.29
C PRO A 5 16.93 44.63 0.20
N THR A 6 17.80 45.61 0.43
CA THR A 6 17.50 47.06 0.34
C THR A 6 17.76 47.62 -1.05
N THR A 7 18.40 46.84 -1.92
CA THR A 7 18.67 47.16 -3.33
C THR A 7 18.04 46.10 -4.22
N LEU A 8 17.22 46.53 -5.20
CA LEU A 8 16.92 45.72 -6.38
C LEU A 8 18.22 45.71 -7.20
N ASP A 9 19.04 44.66 -7.05
CA ASP A 9 20.40 44.69 -7.58
C ASP A 9 20.46 45.04 -9.07
N SER A 10 21.32 46.02 -9.31
CA SER A 10 21.78 46.57 -10.58
C SER A 10 22.47 45.51 -11.44
N GLY A 11 21.97 45.34 -12.67
CA GLY A 11 22.79 45.28 -13.88
C GLY A 11 23.78 44.14 -14.12
N GLU A 12 24.03 43.19 -13.22
CA GLU A 12 24.96 42.08 -13.52
C GLU A 12 24.24 40.84 -14.07
N GLN A 13 24.62 40.47 -15.30
CA GLN A 13 24.25 39.24 -16.02
C GLN A 13 24.86 38.01 -15.32
N SER A 14 24.35 37.66 -14.14
CA SER A 14 24.70 36.41 -13.47
C SER A 14 23.64 35.34 -13.77
N TRP A 15 24.08 34.08 -13.93
CA TRP A 15 23.18 32.92 -14.05
C TRP A 15 22.19 32.90 -12.89
N ARG A 16 20.91 33.20 -13.17
CA ARG A 16 19.82 33.12 -12.19
C ARG A 16 19.37 31.66 -12.08
N PHE A 17 19.63 31.06 -10.93
CA PHE A 17 19.12 29.72 -10.62
C PHE A 17 17.65 29.85 -10.18
N ASP A 18 16.72 29.37 -11.00
CA ASP A 18 15.29 29.42 -10.68
C ASP A 18 14.85 28.17 -9.92
N ILE A 19 14.88 28.26 -8.60
CA ILE A 19 14.42 27.21 -7.70
C ILE A 19 12.92 26.87 -7.87
N VAL A 20 12.11 27.80 -8.37
CA VAL A 20 10.66 27.60 -8.53
C VAL A 20 10.40 26.57 -9.62
N SER A 21 11.10 26.66 -10.75
CA SER A 21 11.04 25.66 -11.83
C SER A 21 11.44 24.26 -11.34
N LEU A 22 12.45 24.18 -10.45
CA LEU A 22 12.92 22.92 -9.89
C LEU A 22 11.89 22.29 -8.95
N LEU A 23 11.26 23.11 -8.10
CA LEU A 23 10.24 22.66 -7.15
C LEU A 23 9.01 22.08 -7.85
N ALA A 24 8.61 22.65 -8.99
CA ALA A 24 7.43 22.25 -9.75
C ALA A 24 7.60 20.92 -10.50
N VAL A 25 8.83 20.52 -10.83
CA VAL A 25 9.09 19.35 -11.69
C VAL A 25 9.65 18.16 -10.90
N ILE A 26 10.37 18.42 -9.81
CA ILE A 26 11.12 17.36 -9.11
C ILE A 26 10.26 16.67 -8.05
N GLY A 27 9.97 15.39 -8.31
CA GLY A 27 9.56 14.42 -7.30
C GLY A 27 8.07 14.17 -7.16
N GLY A 28 7.22 14.83 -7.97
CA GLY A 28 5.77 14.68 -7.88
C GLY A 28 5.29 13.23 -7.98
N SER A 29 5.72 12.51 -9.02
CA SER A 29 5.38 11.08 -9.21
C SER A 29 5.95 10.15 -8.13
N THR A 30 7.03 10.56 -7.45
CA THR A 30 7.64 9.76 -6.38
C THR A 30 6.89 9.97 -5.06
N ILE A 31 6.51 11.21 -4.76
CA ILE A 31 5.70 11.52 -3.58
C ILE A 31 4.28 11.01 -3.72
N GLU A 32 3.69 11.03 -4.92
CA GLU A 32 2.35 10.51 -5.17
C GLU A 32 2.21 9.04 -4.76
N LYS A 33 3.20 8.20 -5.07
CA LYS A 33 3.25 6.78 -4.65
C LYS A 33 3.27 6.60 -3.14
N HIS A 34 3.94 7.49 -2.42
CA HIS A 34 4.10 7.40 -0.97
C HIS A 34 3.13 8.28 -0.18
N LYS A 35 2.31 9.10 -0.85
CA LYS A 35 1.39 10.06 -0.25
C LYS A 35 0.55 9.42 0.86
N GLN A 36 -0.06 8.27 0.58
CA GLN A 36 -0.89 7.55 1.57
C GLN A 36 -0.09 7.13 2.81
N SER A 37 1.17 6.69 2.62
CA SER A 37 2.03 6.29 3.74
C SER A 37 2.56 7.50 4.53
N ILE A 38 2.88 8.59 3.83
CA ILE A 38 3.33 9.86 4.42
C ILE A 38 2.25 10.45 5.31
N THR A 39 1.01 10.53 4.82
CA THR A 39 -0.11 11.14 5.56
C THR A 39 -0.67 10.23 6.65
N ALA A 40 -0.47 8.91 6.56
CA ALA A 40 -0.80 7.98 7.65
C ALA A 40 0.23 8.00 8.80
N SER A 41 1.47 8.42 8.53
CA SER A 41 2.54 8.44 9.55
C SER A 41 2.24 9.46 10.65
N PRO A 42 2.55 9.16 11.93
CA PRO A 42 2.45 10.14 13.01
C PRO A 42 3.39 11.33 12.82
N PHE A 43 4.47 11.18 12.02
CA PHE A 43 5.41 12.25 11.72
C PHE A 43 4.91 13.21 10.61
N ALA A 44 3.73 12.94 10.03
CA ALA A 44 3.15 13.75 8.96
C ALA A 44 3.07 15.24 9.32
N GLY A 45 2.66 15.54 10.56
CA GLY A 45 2.43 16.92 11.02
C GLY A 45 3.67 17.70 11.49
N PHE A 46 4.89 17.20 11.26
CA PHE A 46 6.10 17.98 11.57
C PHE A 46 6.49 18.88 10.39
N PRO A 47 6.83 20.17 10.65
CA PRO A 47 7.26 21.10 9.61
C PRO A 47 8.59 20.64 9.01
N ARG A 48 8.58 20.39 7.70
CA ARG A 48 9.75 19.91 6.94
C ARG A 48 9.61 20.24 5.45
N LEU A 49 10.70 20.17 4.72
CA LEU A 49 10.69 20.26 3.26
C LEU A 49 10.33 18.91 2.63
N LEU A 50 9.44 18.90 1.65
CA LEU A 50 9.13 17.74 0.83
C LEU A 50 9.29 18.10 -0.65
N PRO A 51 9.88 17.24 -1.48
CA PRO A 51 9.88 17.46 -2.92
C PRO A 51 8.42 17.50 -3.41
N ALA A 52 8.12 18.36 -4.39
CA ALA A 52 6.77 18.52 -4.96
C ALA A 52 5.62 18.55 -3.92
N PRO A 53 5.59 19.54 -3.01
CA PRO A 53 4.55 19.62 -1.96
C PRO A 53 3.15 19.89 -2.51
N ASP A 54 3.05 20.37 -3.74
CA ASP A 54 1.80 20.52 -4.50
C ASP A 54 1.05 19.20 -4.64
N THR A 55 1.75 18.06 -4.73
CA THR A 55 1.11 16.73 -4.78
C THR A 55 0.32 16.36 -3.52
N LEU A 56 0.59 17.04 -2.40
CA LEU A 56 -0.18 16.85 -1.16
C LEU A 56 -1.44 17.72 -1.12
N LEU A 57 -1.61 18.63 -2.08
CA LEU A 57 -2.73 19.58 -2.15
C LEU A 57 -3.94 19.07 -2.92
N ASP A 58 -3.98 17.79 -3.33
CA ASP A 58 -5.18 17.26 -3.97
C ASP A 58 -6.40 17.35 -3.04
N THR A 59 -7.48 17.89 -3.59
CA THR A 59 -8.78 17.96 -2.92
C THR A 59 -9.45 16.59 -2.83
N ASP A 60 -9.18 15.72 -3.80
CA ASP A 60 -9.77 14.39 -3.89
C ASP A 60 -8.99 13.42 -3.01
N ARG A 61 -9.67 12.96 -1.96
CA ARG A 61 -9.12 12.02 -0.98
C ARG A 61 -9.75 10.65 -1.20
N PRO A 62 -8.95 9.60 -1.48
CA PRO A 62 -9.50 8.28 -1.78
C PRO A 62 -10.19 7.69 -0.55
N ILE A 63 -11.41 7.22 -0.74
CA ILE A 63 -12.22 6.62 0.34
C ILE A 63 -11.68 5.24 0.73
N ARG A 64 -10.99 4.56 -0.19
CA ARG A 64 -10.41 3.22 -0.05
C ARG A 64 -8.97 3.19 -0.53
N LEU A 65 -8.20 2.23 -0.05
CA LEU A 65 -6.84 1.98 -0.54
C LEU A 65 -6.88 1.33 -1.93
N PRO A 66 -5.78 1.40 -2.71
CA PRO A 66 -5.73 0.73 -4.00
C PRO A 66 -5.80 -0.78 -3.80
N SER A 67 -6.87 -1.40 -4.31
CA SER A 67 -7.02 -2.85 -4.36
C SER A 67 -6.39 -3.41 -5.65
N VAL A 68 -5.92 -4.65 -5.59
CA VAL A 68 -5.41 -5.37 -6.76
C VAL A 68 -6.58 -6.05 -7.46
N GLY A 69 -6.81 -5.69 -8.72
CA GLY A 69 -7.81 -6.31 -9.59
C GLY A 69 -7.35 -7.63 -10.20
N ASP A 70 -8.19 -8.25 -11.03
CA ASP A 70 -7.88 -9.49 -11.77
C ASP A 70 -7.50 -10.70 -10.90
N VAL A 71 -7.88 -10.67 -9.62
CA VAL A 71 -7.66 -11.75 -8.66
C VAL A 71 -9.01 -12.28 -8.21
N VAL A 72 -9.20 -13.60 -8.26
CA VAL A 72 -10.44 -14.23 -7.82
C VAL A 72 -10.23 -14.82 -6.44
N ILE A 73 -10.95 -14.29 -5.44
CA ILE A 73 -10.94 -14.79 -4.06
C ILE A 73 -12.24 -15.56 -3.82
N ILE A 74 -12.11 -16.78 -3.33
CA ILE A 74 -13.23 -17.66 -3.05
C ILE A 74 -13.09 -18.21 -1.63
N GLY A 75 -14.09 -17.98 -0.79
CA GLY A 75 -14.19 -18.62 0.52
C GLY A 75 -14.54 -20.11 0.36
N ILE A 76 -13.76 -20.99 0.99
CA ILE A 76 -13.90 -22.44 0.85
C ILE A 76 -15.23 -22.91 1.44
N TYR A 77 -15.52 -22.46 2.66
CA TYR A 77 -16.73 -22.84 3.40
C TYR A 77 -17.85 -21.80 3.28
N SER A 78 -17.51 -20.50 3.35
CA SER A 78 -18.49 -19.41 3.22
C SER A 78 -19.06 -19.29 1.80
N GLY A 79 -18.26 -19.64 0.79
CA GLY A 79 -18.63 -19.48 -0.61
C GLY A 79 -18.72 -18.04 -1.09
N THR A 80 -18.16 -17.09 -0.33
CA THR A 80 -18.03 -15.69 -0.76
C THR A 80 -17.10 -15.62 -1.97
N ARG A 81 -17.45 -14.77 -2.94
CA ARG A 81 -16.63 -14.54 -4.14
C ARG A 81 -16.39 -13.04 -4.29
N THR A 82 -15.13 -12.65 -4.35
CA THR A 82 -14.71 -11.29 -4.70
C THR A 82 -13.66 -11.34 -5.80
N ASN A 83 -13.63 -10.32 -6.66
CA ASN A 83 -12.72 -10.26 -7.80
C ASN A 83 -11.62 -9.19 -7.60
N GLU A 84 -11.47 -8.71 -6.37
CA GLU A 84 -10.44 -7.75 -5.98
C GLU A 84 -9.81 -8.20 -4.66
N LEU A 85 -8.50 -7.98 -4.54
CA LEU A 85 -7.72 -8.20 -3.34
C LEU A 85 -7.46 -6.87 -2.66
N ASN A 86 -7.93 -6.73 -1.42
CA ASN A 86 -7.72 -5.52 -0.62
C ASN A 86 -6.23 -5.24 -0.41
N PHE A 87 -5.91 -3.96 -0.19
CA PHE A 87 -4.52 -3.49 -0.08
C PHE A 87 -3.71 -4.27 0.96
N PHE A 88 -4.22 -4.42 2.18
CA PHE A 88 -3.50 -5.10 3.26
C PHE A 88 -3.32 -6.61 3.02
N ALA A 89 -4.27 -7.24 2.33
CA ALA A 89 -4.11 -8.62 1.90
C ALA A 89 -3.03 -8.75 0.81
N ASN A 90 -2.94 -7.79 -0.11
CA ASN A 90 -1.86 -7.75 -1.08
C ASN A 90 -0.49 -7.46 -0.43
N VAL A 91 -0.44 -6.63 0.61
CA VAL A 91 0.81 -6.42 1.37
C VAL A 91 1.32 -7.75 1.93
N ILE A 92 0.44 -8.64 2.41
CA ILE A 92 0.85 -9.93 2.98
C ILE A 92 1.28 -10.92 1.88
N HIS A 93 0.50 -11.04 0.81
CA HIS A 93 0.68 -12.10 -0.18
C HIS A 93 1.55 -11.73 -1.38
N ASP A 94 1.70 -10.43 -1.64
CA ASP A 94 2.35 -9.86 -2.81
C ASP A 94 1.89 -10.56 -4.11
N ALA A 95 0.58 -10.52 -4.37
CA ALA A 95 -0.07 -11.35 -5.38
C ALA A 95 0.39 -11.04 -6.81
N GLU A 96 0.93 -9.84 -7.05
CA GLU A 96 1.45 -9.42 -8.35
C GLU A 96 2.84 -10.01 -8.65
N SER A 97 3.62 -10.37 -7.62
CA SER A 97 4.97 -10.91 -7.75
C SER A 97 5.04 -12.44 -7.98
N LEU A 98 3.89 -13.13 -7.91
CA LEU A 98 3.82 -14.59 -7.99
C LEU A 98 4.22 -15.12 -9.36
N ALA A 99 5.00 -16.19 -9.38
CA ALA A 99 5.36 -16.87 -10.62
C ALA A 99 4.13 -17.57 -11.22
N PRO A 100 4.07 -17.74 -12.56
CA PRO A 100 3.02 -18.51 -13.21
C PRO A 100 2.94 -19.92 -12.63
N TYR A 101 1.73 -20.37 -12.30
CA TYR A 101 1.47 -21.70 -11.73
C TYR A 101 2.20 -22.00 -10.41
N GLU A 102 2.45 -20.98 -9.60
CA GLU A 102 2.94 -21.13 -8.24
C GLU A 102 1.81 -21.47 -7.27
N PHE A 103 2.08 -22.39 -6.35
CA PHE A 103 1.20 -22.74 -5.24
C PHE A 103 1.81 -22.23 -3.93
N ARG A 104 1.05 -21.45 -3.15
CA ARG A 104 1.41 -21.08 -1.78
C ARG A 104 0.28 -21.41 -0.80
N SER A 105 0.65 -21.86 0.39
CA SER A 105 -0.28 -22.07 1.50
C SER A 105 0.18 -21.29 2.72
N TYR A 106 -0.72 -20.47 3.28
CA TYR A 106 -0.45 -19.65 4.47
C TYR A 106 -1.42 -20.00 5.59
N ASN A 107 -0.91 -20.04 6.81
CA ASN A 107 -1.70 -20.07 8.02
C ASN A 107 -1.62 -18.69 8.70
N ILE A 108 -2.75 -18.01 8.84
CA ILE A 108 -2.82 -16.67 9.43
C ILE A 108 -3.62 -16.72 10.73
N THR A 109 -2.95 -16.38 11.82
CA THR A 109 -3.52 -16.32 13.17
C THR A 109 -3.28 -14.95 13.81
N TYR A 110 -4.00 -14.61 14.87
CA TYR A 110 -3.69 -13.41 15.64
C TYR A 110 -2.43 -13.63 16.48
N ALA A 111 -1.53 -12.65 16.50
CA ALA A 111 -0.26 -12.77 17.22
C ALA A 111 -0.41 -12.74 18.75
N THR A 112 -1.47 -12.08 19.25
CA THR A 112 -1.80 -12.00 20.68
C THR A 112 -3.22 -12.54 20.93
N PRO A 113 -3.39 -13.52 21.82
CA PRO A 113 -4.70 -14.11 22.10
C PRO A 113 -5.63 -13.19 22.93
N ASP A 114 -5.09 -12.19 23.62
CA ASP A 114 -5.86 -11.33 24.54
C ASP A 114 -6.77 -10.31 23.83
N ILE A 115 -6.59 -10.09 22.53
CA ILE A 115 -7.54 -9.32 21.70
C ILE A 115 -8.86 -10.09 21.56
N GLU A 116 -8.88 -11.41 21.82
CA GLU A 116 -10.05 -12.26 21.61
C GLU A 116 -11.12 -12.16 22.70
N LYS A 117 -10.81 -11.67 23.92
CA LYS A 117 -11.64 -12.00 25.08
C LYS A 117 -12.48 -10.94 25.78
N GLU A 118 -12.19 -9.63 25.74
CA GLU A 118 -13.05 -8.71 26.54
C GLU A 118 -13.26 -7.28 26.00
N ASP A 119 -12.39 -6.73 25.13
CA ASP A 119 -12.49 -5.30 24.73
C ASP A 119 -12.53 -5.02 23.20
N ALA A 120 -12.50 -6.05 22.35
CA ALA A 120 -12.46 -5.89 20.88
C ALA A 120 -13.71 -5.21 20.27
N ALA A 121 -14.82 -5.15 21.01
CA ALA A 121 -16.04 -4.49 20.59
C ALA A 121 -15.96 -2.95 20.65
N LYS A 122 -15.08 -2.37 21.48
CA LYS A 122 -14.99 -0.91 21.68
C LYS A 122 -13.79 -0.24 21.01
N THR A 123 -12.68 -0.95 20.81
CA THR A 123 -11.44 -0.32 20.33
C THR A 123 -11.35 -0.33 18.80
N GLU A 124 -11.28 0.83 18.16
CA GLU A 124 -11.02 0.95 16.71
C GLU A 124 -9.73 0.22 16.33
N ILE A 125 -9.81 -0.68 15.35
CA ILE A 125 -8.63 -1.42 14.87
C ILE A 125 -7.95 -0.55 13.82
N ASN A 126 -6.84 0.05 14.22
CA ASN A 126 -5.98 0.81 13.33
C ASN A 126 -4.70 -0.01 13.10
N ILE A 127 -4.29 -0.16 11.83
CA ILE A 127 -2.96 -0.64 11.47
C ILE A 127 -2.05 0.58 11.39
N PRO A 128 -1.15 0.83 12.37
CA PRO A 128 -0.25 1.96 12.31
C PRO A 128 0.85 1.73 11.26
N VAL A 129 1.39 2.84 10.75
CA VAL A 129 2.66 2.82 10.02
C VAL A 129 3.77 2.46 11.01
N ARG A 130 4.70 1.58 10.60
CA ARG A 130 5.80 1.15 11.45
C ARG A 130 6.67 2.34 11.85
N THR A 131 6.94 2.50 13.15
CA THR A 131 7.70 3.64 13.69
C THR A 131 9.15 3.68 13.18
N LEU A 132 9.77 2.52 12.97
CA LEU A 132 11.10 2.35 12.38
C LEU A 132 11.04 1.93 10.90
N SER A 133 10.22 2.63 10.10
CA SER A 133 10.21 2.48 8.64
C SER A 133 11.25 3.39 7.98
N ALA A 134 11.79 2.98 6.82
CA ALA A 134 12.65 3.80 5.96
C ALA A 134 12.01 5.17 5.66
N LEU A 135 10.68 5.20 5.54
CA LEU A 135 9.90 6.42 5.41
C LEU A 135 10.17 7.41 6.56
N ASN A 136 10.09 6.94 7.80
CA ASN A 136 10.32 7.79 8.96
C ASN A 136 11.78 8.23 9.04
N GLY A 137 12.73 7.38 8.63
CA GLY A 137 14.14 7.76 8.48
C GLY A 137 14.34 8.94 7.53
N VAL A 138 13.72 8.89 6.35
CA VAL A 138 13.75 10.01 5.38
C VAL A 138 13.06 11.25 5.95
N THR A 139 11.95 11.11 6.69
CA THR A 139 11.29 12.27 7.31
C THR A 139 12.16 12.94 8.37
N VAL A 140 12.85 12.17 9.23
CA VAL A 140 13.77 12.72 10.24
C VAL A 140 14.94 13.42 9.56
N LEU A 141 15.51 12.84 8.52
CA LEU A 141 16.58 13.46 7.74
C LEU A 141 16.11 14.77 7.08
N SER A 142 14.90 14.80 6.53
CA SER A 142 14.30 16.03 5.99
C SER A 142 14.12 17.11 7.06
N ILE A 143 13.66 16.75 8.26
CA ILE A 143 13.55 17.68 9.39
C ILE A 143 14.94 18.24 9.74
N LEU A 144 15.96 17.38 9.84
CA LEU A 144 17.34 17.81 10.13
C LEU A 144 17.90 18.74 9.05
N MET A 145 17.67 18.45 7.77
CA MET A 145 18.07 19.33 6.66
C MET A 145 17.34 20.68 6.72
N THR A 146 16.04 20.67 7.05
CA THR A 146 15.24 21.89 7.19
C THR A 146 15.78 22.77 8.33
N VAL A 147 16.09 22.17 9.49
CA VAL A 147 16.72 22.88 10.62
C VAL A 147 18.10 23.42 10.24
N GLY A 148 18.91 22.63 9.53
CA GLY A 148 20.22 23.05 9.04
C GLY A 148 20.14 24.27 8.12
N LEU A 149 19.20 24.27 7.17
CA LEU A 149 18.94 25.42 6.29
C LEU A 149 18.46 26.65 7.07
N PHE A 150 17.64 26.46 8.10
CA PHE A 150 17.14 27.54 8.94
C PHE A 150 18.27 28.22 9.73
N VAL A 151 19.15 27.43 10.34
CA VAL A 151 20.35 27.94 11.03
C VAL A 151 21.27 28.66 10.04
N TRP A 152 21.49 28.07 8.86
CA TRP A 152 22.35 28.64 7.82
C TRP A 152 21.82 29.98 7.31
N ALA A 153 20.50 30.10 7.08
CA ALA A 153 19.85 31.34 6.68
C ALA A 153 20.01 32.45 7.75
N GLY A 154 19.96 32.07 9.04
CA GLY A 154 20.22 32.97 10.16
C GLY A 154 21.66 33.49 10.19
N VAL A 155 22.64 32.63 9.92
CA VAL A 155 24.07 33.01 9.87
C VAL A 155 24.37 33.95 8.70
N ILE A 156 23.72 33.74 7.55
CA ILE A 156 23.87 34.60 6.37
C ILE A 156 23.04 35.90 6.49
N HIS A 157 22.19 36.01 7.51
CA HIS A 157 21.25 37.12 7.72
C HIS A 157 20.31 37.35 6.53
N ASP A 158 19.89 36.27 5.86
CA ASP A 158 18.89 36.31 4.78
C ASP A 158 17.47 36.13 5.36
N GLY A 159 16.84 37.25 5.70
CA GLY A 159 15.49 37.27 6.27
C GLY A 159 14.41 36.77 5.31
N VAL A 160 14.59 36.97 4.00
CA VAL A 160 13.64 36.49 2.98
C VAL A 160 13.68 34.97 2.91
N ALA A 161 14.87 34.37 2.91
CA ALA A 161 15.02 32.92 2.96
C ALA A 161 14.46 32.31 4.25
N LEU A 162 14.66 32.96 5.41
CA LEU A 162 14.11 32.50 6.70
C LEU A 162 12.58 32.42 6.68
N VAL A 163 11.91 33.49 6.25
CA VAL A 163 10.45 33.53 6.16
C VAL A 163 9.95 32.56 5.09
N GLY A 164 10.67 32.42 3.97
CA GLY A 164 10.37 31.43 2.94
C GLY A 164 10.43 30.00 3.47
N LEU A 165 11.52 29.60 4.13
CA LEU A 165 11.69 28.27 4.74
C LEU A 165 10.61 27.98 5.78
N PHE A 166 10.30 28.97 6.62
CA PHE A 166 9.23 28.85 7.61
C PHE A 166 7.88 28.61 6.94
N SER A 167 7.51 29.44 5.96
CA SER A 167 6.26 29.31 5.20
C SER A 167 6.16 27.95 4.49
N MET A 168 7.24 27.50 3.87
CA MET A 168 7.30 26.21 3.18
C MET A 168 7.07 25.02 4.12
N SER A 169 7.81 25.01 5.23
CA SER A 169 7.75 23.93 6.21
C SER A 169 6.38 23.85 6.86
N LEU A 170 5.74 25.00 7.12
CA LEU A 170 4.38 25.08 7.64
C LEU A 170 3.33 24.67 6.59
N SER A 171 3.52 25.06 5.33
CA SER A 171 2.68 24.62 4.21
C SER A 171 2.66 23.09 4.12
N THR A 172 3.84 22.46 4.10
CA THR A 172 3.94 21.00 4.02
C THR A 172 3.32 20.30 5.22
N SER A 173 3.53 20.83 6.43
CA SER A 173 2.90 20.33 7.65
C SER A 173 1.37 20.40 7.61
N THR A 174 0.82 21.53 7.18
CA THR A 174 -0.64 21.73 7.08
C THR A 174 -1.27 20.88 5.99
N ALA A 175 -0.60 20.69 4.84
CA ALA A 175 -1.02 19.73 3.81
C ALA A 175 -1.05 18.29 4.36
N CYS A 176 0.01 17.88 5.04
CA CYS A 176 0.11 16.54 5.62
C CYS A 176 -0.97 16.29 6.68
N LEU A 177 -1.25 17.27 7.55
CA LEU A 177 -2.33 17.20 8.54
C LEU A 177 -3.70 17.15 7.86
N SER A 178 -3.92 17.95 6.82
CA SER A 178 -5.16 17.95 6.04
C SER A 178 -5.48 16.58 5.42
N GLY A 179 -4.44 15.88 4.97
CA GLY A 179 -4.51 14.53 4.41
C GLY A 179 -4.41 13.41 5.43
N GLN A 180 -4.27 13.71 6.73
CA GLN A 180 -4.01 12.69 7.75
C GLN A 180 -5.17 11.71 7.87
N TRP A 181 -4.87 10.42 7.80
CA TRP A 181 -5.86 9.35 7.81
C TRP A 181 -5.39 8.13 8.58
N ARG A 182 -6.34 7.24 8.90
CA ARG A 182 -6.10 5.96 9.55
C ARG A 182 -6.91 4.86 8.82
N PRO A 183 -6.32 3.67 8.61
CA PRO A 183 -7.05 2.57 8.02
C PRO A 183 -8.06 2.02 9.01
N ARG A 184 -9.31 1.90 8.58
CA ARG A 184 -10.38 1.26 9.33
C ARG A 184 -10.75 -0.07 8.69
N LEU A 185 -10.47 -1.15 9.40
CA LEU A 185 -10.85 -2.49 8.99
C LEU A 185 -12.30 -2.81 9.35
N SER A 186 -12.95 -3.62 8.51
CA SER A 186 -14.32 -4.08 8.74
C SER A 186 -14.40 -5.08 9.89
N LYS A 187 -15.40 -4.92 10.77
CA LYS A 187 -15.66 -5.80 11.92
C LYS A 187 -16.99 -6.51 11.83
N ARG A 188 -17.19 -7.52 12.69
CA ARG A 188 -18.44 -8.29 12.74
C ARG A 188 -19.40 -7.62 13.71
N PRO A 189 -20.62 -7.27 13.29
CA PRO A 189 -21.61 -6.76 14.22
C PRO A 189 -22.22 -7.86 15.10
N THR A 190 -22.21 -9.13 14.64
CA THR A 190 -22.90 -10.25 15.31
C THR A 190 -21.95 -11.37 15.72
N GLY A 191 -22.14 -11.95 16.91
CA GLY A 191 -21.28 -13.02 17.46
C GLY A 191 -21.75 -14.45 17.18
N GLY A 192 -22.55 -14.69 16.14
CA GLY A 192 -23.05 -16.05 15.85
C GLY A 192 -21.93 -17.02 15.44
N ARG A 193 -22.09 -18.32 15.65
CA ARG A 193 -21.10 -19.31 15.16
C ARG A 193 -21.02 -19.25 13.63
N VAL A 194 -19.80 -19.23 13.10
CA VAL A 194 -19.51 -19.16 11.66
C VAL A 194 -18.61 -20.31 11.25
N PRO A 195 -18.69 -20.76 9.99
CA PRO A 195 -17.72 -21.69 9.44
C PRO A 195 -16.31 -21.09 9.45
N PRO A 196 -15.25 -21.92 9.29
CA PRO A 196 -13.89 -21.43 9.13
C PRO A 196 -13.77 -20.45 7.96
N GLY A 197 -12.86 -19.48 8.10
CA GLY A 197 -12.65 -18.40 7.14
C GLY A 197 -11.73 -18.75 5.97
N ASP A 198 -11.37 -20.02 5.82
CA ASP A 198 -10.39 -20.43 4.82
C ASP A 198 -10.81 -20.00 3.40
N LEU A 199 -9.84 -19.50 2.65
CA LEU A 199 -10.06 -18.89 1.34
C LEU A 199 -8.97 -19.30 0.35
N VAL A 200 -9.33 -19.25 -0.93
CA VAL A 200 -8.41 -19.46 -2.04
C VAL A 200 -8.37 -18.21 -2.90
N ILE A 201 -7.15 -17.77 -3.22
CA ILE A 201 -6.87 -16.65 -4.10
C ILE A 201 -6.29 -17.22 -5.39
N LYS A 202 -6.88 -16.87 -6.53
CA LYS A 202 -6.42 -17.26 -7.86
C LYS A 202 -6.00 -16.02 -8.63
N THR A 203 -4.73 -15.98 -9.05
CA THR A 203 -4.22 -14.88 -9.88
C THR A 203 -4.47 -15.13 -11.36
N ARG A 204 -4.32 -14.09 -12.17
CA ARG A 204 -4.37 -14.18 -13.63
C ARG A 204 -3.31 -15.10 -14.22
N GLY A 205 -2.13 -15.19 -13.57
CA GLY A 205 -1.03 -16.09 -13.96
C GLY A 205 -1.28 -17.57 -13.66
N GLY A 206 -2.46 -17.93 -13.14
CA GLY A 206 -2.79 -19.32 -12.79
C GLY A 206 -2.11 -19.81 -11.52
N ALA A 207 -1.55 -18.89 -10.72
CA ALA A 207 -1.06 -19.19 -9.38
C ALA A 207 -2.22 -19.27 -8.40
N PHE A 208 -2.08 -20.11 -7.38
CA PHE A 208 -3.07 -20.29 -6.32
C PHE A 208 -2.43 -20.06 -4.96
N ILE A 209 -3.11 -19.28 -4.13
CA ILE A 209 -2.77 -19.10 -2.73
C ILE A 209 -3.92 -19.63 -1.89
N VAL A 210 -3.64 -20.60 -1.03
CA VAL A 210 -4.60 -21.06 -0.02
C VAL A 210 -4.24 -20.37 1.29
N VAL A 211 -5.25 -19.81 1.95
CA VAL A 211 -5.08 -19.15 3.24
C VAL A 211 -6.01 -19.79 4.25
N HIS A 212 -5.43 -20.43 5.25
CA HIS A 212 -6.13 -20.96 6.41
C HIS A 212 -6.20 -19.88 7.47
N CYS A 213 -7.41 -19.46 7.83
CA CYS A 213 -7.62 -18.42 8.82
C CYS A 213 -9.04 -18.44 9.38
N ARG A 214 -9.24 -17.75 10.51
CA ARG A 214 -10.59 -17.59 11.09
C ARG A 214 -11.40 -16.59 10.27
N GLU A 215 -12.72 -16.73 10.28
CA GLU A 215 -13.66 -15.88 9.53
C GLU A 215 -13.52 -14.39 9.89
N GLU A 216 -13.13 -14.07 11.13
CA GLU A 216 -12.85 -12.69 11.54
C GLU A 216 -11.69 -12.08 10.75
N ILE A 217 -10.59 -12.83 10.58
CA ILE A 217 -9.42 -12.40 9.81
C ILE A 217 -9.78 -12.29 8.32
N THR A 218 -10.52 -13.26 7.80
CA THR A 218 -11.01 -13.28 6.42
C THR A 218 -11.79 -12.02 6.08
N ARG A 219 -12.68 -11.60 6.97
CA ARG A 219 -13.49 -10.40 6.77
C ARG A 219 -12.78 -9.11 7.13
N GLU A 220 -11.77 -9.13 8.00
CA GLU A 220 -10.94 -7.95 8.23
C GLU A 220 -10.04 -7.66 7.02
N LEU A 221 -9.39 -8.68 6.46
CA LEU A 221 -8.34 -8.51 5.44
C LEU A 221 -8.82 -8.67 4.00
N TYR A 222 -9.75 -9.58 3.70
CA TYR A 222 -10.05 -9.98 2.31
C TYR A 222 -11.47 -9.62 1.85
N ALA A 223 -12.48 -9.83 2.70
CA ALA A 223 -13.89 -9.63 2.34
C ALA A 223 -14.50 -8.32 2.90
N GLY A 224 -13.77 -7.64 3.78
CA GLY A 224 -14.22 -6.40 4.41
C GLY A 224 -14.05 -5.19 3.53
N MET A 225 -14.92 -4.19 3.72
CA MET A 225 -14.68 -2.85 3.23
C MET A 225 -13.52 -2.23 4.02
N ASP A 226 -12.43 -1.91 3.34
CA ASP A 226 -11.34 -1.09 3.89
C ASP A 226 -11.65 0.38 3.60
N THR A 227 -11.87 1.16 4.66
CA THR A 227 -12.17 2.58 4.53
C THR A 227 -11.06 3.41 5.13
N CYS A 228 -10.67 4.48 4.42
CA CYS A 228 -9.74 5.48 4.91
C CYS A 228 -10.51 6.47 5.79
N GLN A 229 -10.30 6.40 7.10
CA GLN A 229 -10.88 7.36 8.03
C GLN A 229 -9.95 8.57 8.17
N TYR A 230 -10.35 9.69 7.58
CA TYR A 230 -9.62 10.95 7.69
C TYR A 230 -9.83 11.60 9.06
N VAL A 231 -8.74 12.08 9.67
CA VAL A 231 -8.77 12.74 10.98
C VAL A 231 -9.51 14.07 10.90
N PHE A 232 -9.27 14.85 9.84
CA PHE A 232 -9.96 16.11 9.57
C PHE A 232 -10.93 15.95 8.41
N THR A 233 -12.20 16.26 8.65
CA THR A 233 -13.29 16.18 7.65
C THR A 233 -14.07 17.50 7.60
N GLY A 234 -14.60 17.85 6.42
CA GLY A 234 -15.37 19.08 6.23
C GLY A 234 -14.54 20.36 6.30
N ARG A 235 -15.02 21.35 7.07
CA ARG A 235 -14.41 22.69 7.21
C ARG A 235 -12.95 22.70 7.66
N PRO A 236 -12.52 21.97 8.72
CA PRO A 236 -11.12 21.98 9.14
C PRO A 236 -10.17 21.47 8.04
N HIS A 237 -10.58 20.48 7.24
CA HIS A 237 -9.81 20.00 6.09
C HIS A 237 -9.66 21.10 5.02
N GLN A 238 -10.75 21.76 4.65
CA GLN A 238 -10.72 22.84 3.66
C GLN A 238 -9.86 24.02 4.13
N LEU A 239 -9.92 24.39 5.41
CA LEU A 239 -9.09 25.45 5.98
C LEU A 239 -7.61 25.07 5.99
N LEU A 240 -7.26 23.85 6.40
CA LEU A 240 -5.87 23.38 6.39
C LEU A 240 -5.32 23.31 4.95
N LEU A 241 -6.12 22.84 4.01
CA LEU A 241 -5.74 22.78 2.59
C LEU A 241 -5.52 24.18 2.01
N ALA A 242 -6.48 25.09 2.21
CA ALA A 242 -6.38 26.47 1.75
C ALA A 242 -5.19 27.20 2.38
N SER A 243 -4.99 27.03 3.69
CA SER A 243 -3.82 27.59 4.40
C SER A 243 -2.52 27.05 3.80
N SER A 244 -2.45 25.76 3.49
CA SER A 244 -1.26 25.16 2.91
C SER A 244 -0.95 25.72 1.51
N THR A 245 -1.96 25.85 0.64
CA THR A 245 -1.80 26.43 -0.71
C THR A 245 -1.32 27.88 -0.65
N VAL A 246 -1.88 28.70 0.24
CA VAL A 246 -1.45 30.11 0.39
C VAL A 246 0.00 30.19 0.89
N LEU A 247 0.36 29.39 1.90
CA LEU A 247 1.73 29.34 2.42
C LEU A 247 2.74 28.82 1.40
N LEU A 248 2.33 27.87 0.53
CA LEU A 248 3.16 27.37 -0.57
C LEU A 248 3.45 28.48 -1.58
N MET A 249 2.41 29.18 -2.05
CA MET A 249 2.55 30.27 -3.01
C MET A 249 3.39 31.43 -2.44
N ALA A 250 3.17 31.79 -1.17
CA ALA A 250 3.99 32.79 -0.48
C ALA A 250 5.46 32.36 -0.39
N SER A 251 5.72 31.08 -0.07
CA SER A 251 7.07 30.54 -0.01
C SER A 251 7.79 30.59 -1.36
N ILE A 252 7.10 30.25 -2.44
CA ILE A 252 7.65 30.26 -3.81
C ILE A 252 8.12 31.68 -4.18
N ILE A 253 7.29 32.69 -3.90
CA ILE A 253 7.63 34.09 -4.17
C ILE A 253 8.84 34.55 -3.34
N LEU A 254 8.88 34.17 -2.06
CA LEU A 254 10.01 34.51 -1.18
C LEU A 254 11.31 33.85 -1.65
N PHE A 255 11.28 32.58 -2.07
CA PHE A 255 12.47 31.91 -2.60
C PHE A 255 12.96 32.49 -3.92
N SER A 256 12.06 32.98 -4.77
CA SER A 256 12.46 33.69 -6.00
C SER A 256 13.26 34.97 -5.72
N ASN A 257 13.08 35.57 -4.54
CA ASN A 257 13.70 36.82 -4.13
C ASN A 257 14.78 36.67 -3.05
N CYS A 258 15.10 35.44 -2.61
CA CYS A 258 16.15 35.24 -1.60
C CYS A 258 17.56 35.24 -2.21
N GLY A 259 18.57 35.34 -1.36
CA GLY A 259 19.96 35.39 -1.77
C GLY A 259 20.37 34.13 -2.53
N ARG A 260 21.23 34.30 -3.54
CA ARG A 260 21.71 33.21 -4.43
C ARG A 260 22.26 32.01 -3.65
N THR A 261 22.97 32.26 -2.55
CA THR A 261 23.53 31.23 -1.67
C THR A 261 22.43 30.35 -1.08
N MET A 262 21.33 30.95 -0.64
CA MET A 262 20.18 30.22 -0.09
C MET A 262 19.39 29.49 -1.19
N GLN A 263 19.21 30.11 -2.36
CA GLN A 263 18.55 29.44 -3.51
C GLN A 263 19.26 28.14 -3.91
N ILE A 264 20.59 28.17 -4.01
CA ILE A 264 21.39 26.98 -4.34
C ILE A 264 21.31 25.94 -3.22
N ALA A 265 21.45 26.36 -1.95
CA ALA A 265 21.41 25.44 -0.81
C ALA A 265 20.07 24.70 -0.72
N VAL A 266 18.96 25.43 -0.88
CA VAL A 266 17.61 24.84 -0.86
C VAL A 266 17.43 23.93 -2.08
N GLY A 267 17.89 24.32 -3.27
CA GLY A 267 17.84 23.49 -4.47
C GLY A 267 18.59 22.15 -4.32
N VAL A 268 19.79 22.17 -3.73
CA VAL A 268 20.57 20.96 -3.43
C VAL A 268 19.82 20.05 -2.44
N VAL A 269 19.24 20.62 -1.38
CA VAL A 269 18.44 19.85 -0.42
C VAL A 269 17.24 19.19 -1.11
N TYR A 270 16.54 19.88 -2.01
CA TYR A 270 15.44 19.28 -2.77
C TYR A 270 15.89 18.11 -3.65
N ILE A 271 17.04 18.25 -4.34
CA ILE A 271 17.61 17.16 -5.15
C ILE A 271 17.95 15.96 -4.28
N ILE A 272 18.60 16.17 -3.13
CA ILE A 272 18.95 15.10 -2.19
C ILE A 272 17.68 14.42 -1.66
N LEU A 273 16.68 15.20 -1.23
CA LEU A 273 15.41 14.65 -0.75
C LEU A 273 14.70 13.86 -1.84
N ASN A 274 14.67 14.35 -3.08
CA ASN A 274 14.08 13.63 -4.19
C ASN A 274 14.78 12.28 -4.45
N ILE A 275 16.12 12.25 -4.44
CA ILE A 275 16.89 11.01 -4.58
C ILE A 275 16.60 10.06 -3.41
N LEU A 276 16.48 10.56 -2.19
CA LEU A 276 16.15 9.74 -1.01
C LEU A 276 14.74 9.15 -1.09
N TYR A 277 13.74 9.93 -1.51
CA TYR A 277 12.37 9.44 -1.73
C TYR A 277 12.32 8.43 -2.87
N TRP A 278 13.09 8.65 -3.94
CA TRP A 278 13.22 7.68 -5.03
C TRP A 278 13.90 6.39 -4.58
N ALA A 279 14.99 6.48 -3.83
CA ALA A 279 15.70 5.33 -3.28
C ALA A 279 14.81 4.54 -2.30
N MET A 280 14.00 5.23 -1.49
CA MET A 280 13.01 4.59 -0.63
C MET A 280 11.99 3.79 -1.46
N ALA A 281 11.48 4.36 -2.55
CA ALA A 281 10.54 3.69 -3.44
C ALA A 281 11.12 2.42 -4.07
N LEU A 282 12.43 2.38 -4.30
CA LEU A 282 13.14 1.23 -4.85
C LEU A 282 13.49 0.18 -3.79
N LEU A 283 13.87 0.61 -2.59
CA LEU A 283 14.40 -0.27 -1.54
C LEU A 283 13.33 -0.80 -0.58
N THR A 284 12.20 -0.10 -0.41
CA THR A 284 11.20 -0.43 0.61
C THR A 284 9.97 -1.05 -0.03
N SER A 285 9.81 -2.37 0.11
CA SER A 285 8.56 -3.02 -0.24
C SER A 285 7.42 -2.57 0.70
N PRO A 286 6.16 -2.52 0.24
CA PRO A 286 5.00 -2.14 1.07
C PRO A 286 4.91 -2.89 2.41
N GLN A 287 5.39 -4.14 2.45
CA GLN A 287 5.49 -5.00 3.63
C GLN A 287 6.27 -4.37 4.80
N HIS A 288 7.30 -3.58 4.51
CA HIS A 288 8.14 -2.99 5.55
C HIS A 288 7.59 -1.65 6.09
N THR A 289 6.63 -1.06 5.39
CA THR A 289 6.04 0.23 5.75
C THR A 289 4.91 0.08 6.76
N TRP A 290 4.09 -0.95 6.61
CA TRP A 290 2.91 -1.20 7.44
C TRP A 290 3.21 -2.16 8.58
N ASP A 291 2.72 -1.86 9.79
CA ASP A 291 2.92 -2.74 10.93
C ASP A 291 1.88 -3.88 10.95
N MET A 292 2.25 -5.01 10.37
CA MET A 292 1.42 -6.22 10.33
C MET A 292 1.58 -7.13 11.54
N ARG A 293 2.27 -6.71 12.61
CA ARG A 293 2.52 -7.54 13.81
C ARG A 293 1.27 -8.10 14.48
N ARG A 294 0.09 -7.56 14.19
CA ARG A 294 -1.20 -8.11 14.65
C ARG A 294 -1.48 -9.51 14.10
N TYR A 295 -0.97 -9.81 12.90
CA TYR A 295 -1.15 -11.08 12.23
C TYR A 295 0.14 -11.88 12.26
N ARG A 296 0.08 -13.12 12.75
CA ARG A 296 1.12 -14.12 12.61
C ARG A 296 0.85 -14.88 11.31
N VAL A 297 1.69 -14.63 10.32
CA VAL A 297 1.62 -15.26 9.00
C VAL A 297 2.70 -16.32 8.93
N GLU A 298 2.30 -17.58 8.77
CA GLU A 298 3.20 -18.73 8.62
C GLU A 298 3.00 -19.33 7.24
N GLU A 299 4.03 -19.26 6.38
CA GLU A 299 4.02 -19.92 5.08
C GLU A 299 4.29 -21.42 5.31
N THR A 300 3.30 -22.25 4.97
CA THR A 300 3.36 -23.69 5.21
C THR A 300 3.94 -24.43 4.00
N GLN A 301 3.60 -23.99 2.79
CA GLN A 301 4.07 -24.60 1.55
C GLN A 301 4.27 -23.53 0.47
N SER A 302 5.36 -23.67 -0.28
CA SER A 302 5.67 -22.88 -1.47
C SER A 302 6.19 -23.82 -2.55
N VAL A 303 5.42 -24.01 -3.62
CA VAL A 303 5.77 -24.96 -4.69
C VAL A 303 5.47 -24.32 -6.04
N GLN A 304 6.50 -24.16 -6.86
CA GLN A 304 6.32 -23.81 -8.26
C GLN A 304 6.02 -25.08 -9.07
N THR A 305 4.99 -25.03 -9.91
CA THR A 305 4.64 -26.14 -10.81
C THR A 305 4.67 -25.67 -12.25
N GLY A 306 4.68 -26.59 -13.21
CA GLY A 306 4.68 -26.25 -14.64
C GLY A 306 3.28 -26.10 -15.25
N ASN A 307 2.23 -26.58 -14.58
CA ASN A 307 0.92 -26.80 -15.19
C ASN A 307 -0.24 -26.36 -14.29
N TYR A 308 -1.22 -25.65 -14.86
CA TYR A 308 -2.44 -25.23 -14.15
C TYR A 308 -3.17 -26.37 -13.45
N THR A 309 -3.25 -27.54 -14.10
CA THR A 309 -3.92 -28.74 -13.55
C THR A 309 -3.24 -29.25 -12.28
N GLU A 310 -1.91 -29.14 -12.22
CA GLU A 310 -1.14 -29.59 -11.06
C GLU A 310 -1.32 -28.61 -9.89
N VAL A 311 -1.24 -27.30 -10.13
CA VAL A 311 -1.51 -26.29 -9.09
C VAL A 311 -2.92 -26.43 -8.55
N LEU A 312 -3.91 -26.59 -9.43
CA LEU A 312 -5.30 -26.74 -9.04
C LEU A 312 -5.48 -27.99 -8.16
N TRP A 313 -4.83 -29.10 -8.51
CA TRP A 313 -4.85 -30.28 -7.65
C TRP A 313 -4.18 -30.04 -6.29
N ARG A 314 -3.03 -29.36 -6.25
CA ARG A 314 -2.36 -29.03 -4.97
C ARG A 314 -3.24 -28.14 -4.09
N ALA A 315 -3.94 -27.18 -4.67
CA ALA A 315 -4.93 -26.37 -3.97
C ALA A 315 -6.12 -27.21 -3.48
N ILE A 316 -6.64 -28.13 -4.28
CA ILE A 316 -7.71 -29.06 -3.84
C ILE A 316 -7.22 -29.97 -2.71
N ARG A 317 -5.96 -30.42 -2.77
CA ARG A 317 -5.34 -31.26 -1.75
C ARG A 317 -5.24 -30.54 -0.41
N ASP A 318 -4.78 -29.29 -0.43
CA ASP A 318 -4.62 -28.45 0.77
C ASP A 318 -5.97 -28.09 1.39
N THR A 319 -6.96 -27.78 0.55
CA THR A 319 -8.30 -27.39 1.00
C THR A 319 -9.22 -28.56 1.35
N GLY A 320 -8.98 -29.75 0.80
CA GLY A 320 -9.81 -30.95 0.98
C GLY A 320 -11.23 -30.89 0.35
N GLU A 321 -11.58 -29.78 -0.29
CA GLU A 321 -12.91 -29.50 -0.81
C GLU A 321 -12.85 -29.06 -2.28
N ILE A 322 -13.90 -29.35 -3.06
CA ILE A 322 -13.99 -28.97 -4.48
C ILE A 322 -15.10 -27.96 -4.78
N LYS A 323 -15.89 -27.60 -3.77
CA LYS A 323 -17.06 -26.70 -3.93
C LYS A 323 -16.63 -25.31 -4.38
N TRP A 324 -15.49 -24.82 -3.87
CA TRP A 324 -14.94 -23.52 -4.23
C TRP A 324 -14.49 -23.46 -5.70
N VAL A 325 -13.94 -24.55 -6.23
CA VAL A 325 -13.55 -24.66 -7.66
C VAL A 325 -14.76 -24.46 -8.57
N LYS A 326 -15.90 -25.04 -8.21
CA LYS A 326 -17.17 -24.92 -8.95
C LYS A 326 -17.76 -23.51 -8.83
N LYS A 327 -17.72 -22.89 -7.65
CA LYS A 327 -18.24 -21.53 -7.41
C LYS A 327 -17.38 -20.44 -8.08
N GLY A 328 -16.09 -20.70 -8.19
CA GLY A 328 -15.12 -19.78 -8.79
C GLY A 328 -14.97 -19.87 -10.30
N ASP A 329 -15.71 -20.76 -10.96
CA ASP A 329 -15.56 -21.06 -12.41
C ASP A 329 -14.10 -21.38 -12.79
N LEU A 330 -13.38 -22.05 -11.88
CA LEU A 330 -11.94 -22.30 -12.01
C LEU A 330 -11.61 -23.50 -12.90
N ALA A 331 -12.63 -24.30 -13.21
CA ALA A 331 -12.56 -25.41 -14.16
C ALA A 331 -13.80 -25.38 -15.07
N PRO A 332 -13.69 -25.80 -16.35
CA PRO A 332 -14.82 -25.87 -17.26
C PRO A 332 -15.97 -26.73 -16.70
N ALA A 333 -17.22 -26.29 -16.89
CA ALA A 333 -18.41 -26.98 -16.38
C ALA A 333 -18.81 -28.23 -17.20
N THR A 334 -17.84 -29.04 -17.65
CA THR A 334 -18.08 -30.25 -18.45
C THR A 334 -18.23 -31.50 -17.57
N LYS A 335 -18.91 -32.54 -18.10
CA LYS A 335 -19.04 -33.86 -17.45
C LYS A 335 -17.68 -34.46 -17.09
N TYR A 336 -16.69 -34.31 -17.97
CA TYR A 336 -15.34 -34.84 -17.81
C TYR A 336 -14.55 -34.12 -16.71
N TRP A 337 -14.59 -32.78 -16.66
CA TRP A 337 -13.98 -32.02 -15.58
C TRP A 337 -14.66 -32.28 -14.22
N LYS A 338 -15.98 -32.49 -14.21
CA LYS A 338 -16.69 -32.92 -12.98
C LYS A 338 -16.22 -34.29 -12.50
N GLY A 339 -15.96 -35.23 -13.42
CA GLY A 339 -15.37 -36.53 -13.12
C GLY A 339 -13.96 -36.42 -12.56
N TRP A 340 -13.09 -35.63 -13.22
CA TRP A 340 -11.73 -35.37 -12.76
C TRP A 340 -11.69 -34.70 -11.38
N LEU A 341 -12.55 -33.70 -11.11
CA LEU A 341 -12.61 -33.04 -9.80
C LEU A 341 -13.01 -34.01 -8.68
N LYS A 342 -13.91 -34.95 -8.97
CA LYS A 342 -14.30 -35.98 -8.00
C LYS A 342 -13.15 -36.95 -7.73
N GLU A 343 -12.48 -37.42 -8.78
CA GLU A 343 -11.27 -38.27 -8.65
C GLU A 343 -10.15 -37.54 -7.91
N ALA A 344 -9.98 -36.23 -8.13
CA ALA A 344 -9.02 -35.40 -7.41
C ALA A 344 -9.36 -35.29 -5.91
N GLN A 345 -10.64 -35.12 -5.58
CA GLN A 345 -11.09 -35.07 -4.19
C GLN A 345 -10.88 -36.40 -3.47
N ASP A 346 -11.19 -37.51 -4.13
CA ASP A 346 -11.03 -38.86 -3.57
C ASP A 346 -9.54 -39.19 -3.35
N ASN A 347 -8.65 -38.66 -4.20
CA ASN A 347 -7.20 -38.84 -4.12
C ASN A 347 -6.45 -37.73 -3.36
N CYS A 348 -7.13 -36.85 -2.60
CA CYS A 348 -6.45 -35.79 -1.83
C CYS A 348 -5.36 -36.34 -0.88
N LYS A 349 -5.50 -37.57 -0.39
CA LYS A 349 -4.53 -38.19 0.54
C LYS A 349 -3.39 -38.92 -0.16
N ASN A 350 -3.43 -39.07 -1.49
CA ASN A 350 -2.45 -39.83 -2.25
C ASN A 350 -1.41 -38.89 -2.87
N GLU A 351 -0.22 -38.84 -2.29
CA GLU A 351 0.87 -37.95 -2.76
C GLU A 351 1.36 -38.27 -4.17
N ASN A 352 1.23 -39.53 -4.61
CA ASN A 352 1.74 -40.00 -5.89
C ASN A 352 0.71 -39.97 -7.02
N TRP A 353 -0.46 -39.35 -6.79
CA TRP A 353 -1.48 -39.27 -7.83
C TRP A 353 -1.11 -38.23 -8.89
N ASP A 354 -0.89 -38.68 -10.13
CA ASP A 354 -0.62 -37.81 -11.26
C ASP A 354 -1.91 -37.15 -11.78
N ALA A 355 -2.13 -35.92 -11.32
CA ALA A 355 -3.25 -35.08 -11.71
C ALA A 355 -3.30 -34.80 -13.23
N VAL A 356 -2.14 -34.72 -13.89
CA VAL A 356 -2.03 -34.40 -15.33
C VAL A 356 -2.39 -35.63 -16.16
N ALA A 357 -1.87 -36.80 -15.81
CA ALA A 357 -2.25 -38.06 -16.46
C ALA A 357 -3.75 -38.33 -16.28
N ALA A 358 -4.29 -38.12 -15.08
CA ALA A 358 -5.72 -38.27 -14.83
C ALA A 358 -6.56 -37.35 -15.72
N LYS A 359 -6.17 -36.08 -15.88
CA LYS A 359 -6.84 -35.15 -16.80
C LYS A 359 -6.80 -35.68 -18.23
N ASN A 360 -5.64 -36.13 -18.71
CA ASN A 360 -5.49 -36.65 -20.07
C ASN A 360 -6.43 -37.84 -20.33
N ARG A 361 -6.58 -38.75 -19.35
CA ARG A 361 -7.56 -39.86 -19.44
C ARG A 361 -8.99 -39.37 -19.62
N TRP A 362 -9.41 -38.36 -18.85
CA TRP A 362 -10.76 -37.79 -18.95
C TRP A 362 -10.99 -37.02 -20.24
N MET A 363 -9.97 -36.33 -20.77
CA MET A 363 -10.07 -35.64 -22.05
C MET A 363 -10.11 -36.60 -23.23
N ASN A 364 -9.36 -37.70 -23.20
CA ASN A 364 -9.41 -38.70 -24.27
C ASN A 364 -10.81 -39.32 -24.40
N LYS A 365 -11.45 -39.66 -23.27
CA LYS A 365 -12.86 -40.12 -23.26
C LYS A 365 -13.82 -39.09 -23.88
N ALA A 366 -13.53 -37.80 -23.72
CA ALA A 366 -14.33 -36.73 -24.30
C ALA A 366 -14.20 -36.61 -25.81
N VAL A 367 -13.04 -37.00 -26.35
CA VAL A 367 -12.79 -37.06 -27.79
C VAL A 367 -13.47 -38.29 -28.39
N GLU A 368 -13.34 -39.45 -27.72
CA GLU A 368 -14.01 -40.70 -28.11
C GLU A 368 -15.54 -40.54 -28.18
N GLU A 369 -16.18 -39.98 -27.15
CA GLU A 369 -17.64 -39.74 -27.08
C GLU A 369 -18.14 -38.66 -28.09
N LYS A 370 -17.24 -37.99 -28.81
CA LYS A 370 -17.59 -37.05 -29.90
C LYS A 370 -17.32 -37.59 -31.31
N GLN A 371 -16.57 -38.69 -31.40
CA GLN A 371 -16.26 -39.37 -32.65
C GLN A 371 -17.29 -40.46 -32.98
N ASP A 372 -17.96 -40.98 -31.95
CA ASP A 372 -19.24 -41.70 -32.05
C ASP A 372 -20.42 -40.73 -32.19
#